data_AF-A0A4C1U589-F1
#
_entry.id   AF-A0A4C1U589-F1
#
_cell.length_a   1.000
_cell.length_b   1.000
_cell.length_c   1.000
_cell.angle_alpha   90.00
_cell.angle_beta   90.00
_cell.angle_gamma   90.00
#
_symmetry.space_group_name_H-M   'P 1'
#
loop_
_entity.id
_entity.type
_entity.pdbx_description
1 polymer ?
#
loop_
_entity_poly.entity_id
_entity_poly.type
_entity_poly.pdbx_seq_one_letter_code
_entity_poly.pdbx_strand_id
1 'polypeptide(L)'
;MSIEELQKYGADLARKYERDLSAVEFCQELYVFKEQAPLLFGDIEKANGFYLLQQIYEHDLHDAFPNICIALRIYSTLPTTSASCERSFSKLKLIKNYLRSSMSQERLSSLAILAIENRIAHELNYDMAIDLFAEQKARRVKL
;
A
#
# COMPACT_ATOMS: atom_id res chain seq x y z
N MET A 1 -11.80 -14.22 -21.20
CA MET A 1 -10.39 -13.85 -21.52
C MET A 1 -9.66 -15.11 -21.98
N SER A 2 -9.04 -15.07 -23.16
CA SER A 2 -8.29 -16.22 -23.69
C SER A 2 -7.02 -16.48 -22.87
N ILE A 3 -6.43 -17.66 -22.99
CA ILE A 3 -5.16 -18.00 -22.30
C ILE A 3 -4.01 -17.15 -22.86
N GLU A 4 -4.00 -16.92 -24.17
CA GLU A 4 -2.99 -16.10 -24.86
C GLU A 4 -3.00 -14.64 -24.40
N GLU A 5 -4.19 -14.06 -24.20
CA GLU A 5 -4.33 -12.72 -23.64
C GLU A 5 -3.78 -12.64 -22.21
N LEU A 6 -4.11 -13.63 -21.37
CA LEU A 6 -3.65 -13.68 -19.98
C LEU A 6 -2.12 -13.79 -19.91
N GLN A 7 -1.51 -14.63 -20.76
CA GLN A 7 -0.06 -14.76 -20.83
C GLN A 7 0.61 -13.48 -21.33
N LYS A 8 0.00 -12.79 -22.30
CA LYS A 8 0.50 -11.49 -22.77
C LYS A 8 0.50 -10.45 -21.64
N TYR A 9 -0.62 -10.31 -20.94
CA TYR A 9 -0.71 -9.37 -19.81
C TYR A 9 0.20 -9.77 -18.64
N GLY A 10 0.32 -11.07 -18.37
CA GLY A 10 1.24 -11.60 -17.38
C GLY A 10 2.69 -11.27 -17.70
N ALA A 11 3.10 -11.44 -18.96
CA ALA A 11 4.43 -11.08 -19.44
C ALA A 11 4.70 -9.57 -19.35
N ASP A 12 3.72 -8.74 -19.69
CA ASP A 12 3.84 -7.28 -19.58
C ASP A 12 3.97 -6.84 -18.11
N LEU A 13 3.22 -7.46 -17.18
CA LEU A 13 3.34 -7.22 -15.75
C LEU A 13 4.73 -7.63 -15.23
N ALA A 14 5.20 -8.81 -15.61
CA ALA A 14 6.52 -9.31 -15.19
C ALA A 14 7.66 -8.45 -15.75
N ARG A 15 7.54 -7.90 -16.96
CA ARG A 15 8.50 -6.92 -17.48
C ARG A 15 8.52 -5.64 -16.65
N LYS A 16 7.36 -5.17 -16.17
CA LYS A 16 7.28 -3.96 -15.35
C LYS A 16 7.88 -4.16 -13.96
N TYR A 17 7.73 -5.36 -13.41
CA TYR A 17 8.24 -5.75 -12.08
C TYR A 17 9.31 -6.84 -12.20
N GLU A 18 10.29 -6.63 -13.08
CA GLU A 18 11.35 -7.63 -13.40
C GLU A 18 12.21 -8.05 -12.20
N ARG A 19 12.22 -7.23 -11.14
CA ARG A 19 12.93 -7.52 -9.88
C ARG A 19 12.13 -8.41 -8.94
N ASP A 20 10.80 -8.44 -9.10
CA ASP A 20 9.87 -9.09 -8.19
C ASP A 20 9.21 -10.32 -8.83
N LEU A 21 9.10 -10.37 -10.17
CA LEU A 21 8.40 -11.41 -10.91
C LEU A 21 9.29 -12.04 -11.99
N SER A 22 9.36 -13.37 -11.99
CA SER A 22 9.97 -14.17 -13.04
C SER A 22 8.99 -14.34 -14.19
N ALA A 23 9.23 -13.71 -15.35
CA ALA A 23 8.28 -13.72 -16.47
C ALA A 23 7.94 -15.14 -16.98
N VAL A 24 8.90 -16.06 -16.93
CA VAL A 24 8.69 -17.45 -17.38
C VAL A 24 7.85 -18.21 -16.38
N GLU A 25 8.25 -18.20 -15.10
CA GLU A 25 7.56 -18.92 -14.03
C GLU A 25 6.17 -18.33 -13.78
N PHE A 26 6.03 -17.00 -13.79
CA PHE A 26 4.75 -16.33 -13.60
C PHE A 26 3.73 -16.68 -14.68
N CYS A 27 4.14 -16.77 -15.95
CA CYS A 27 3.24 -17.19 -17.03
C CYS A 27 2.79 -18.64 -16.88
N GLN A 28 3.66 -19.52 -16.39
CA GLN A 28 3.34 -20.93 -16.12
C GLN A 28 2.41 -21.05 -14.91
N GLU A 29 2.72 -20.37 -13.81
CA GLU A 29 1.87 -20.30 -12.62
C GLU A 29 0.48 -19.78 -12.98
N LEU A 30 0.38 -18.69 -13.75
CA LEU A 30 -0.89 -18.12 -14.20
C LEU A 30 -1.75 -19.12 -14.97
N TYR A 31 -1.12 -19.92 -15.84
CA TYR A 31 -1.81 -20.95 -16.59
C TYR A 31 -2.37 -22.02 -15.66
N VAL A 32 -1.53 -22.59 -14.80
CA VAL A 32 -1.92 -23.64 -13.84
C VAL A 32 -3.01 -23.12 -12.90
N PHE A 33 -2.82 -21.91 -12.37
CA PHE A 33 -3.75 -21.28 -11.44
C PHE A 33 -5.11 -21.01 -12.09
N LYS A 34 -5.16 -20.56 -13.36
CA LYS A 34 -6.45 -20.34 -14.05
C LYS A 34 -7.29 -21.62 -14.15
N GLU A 35 -6.64 -22.76 -14.41
CA GLU A 35 -7.31 -24.05 -14.53
C GLU A 35 -7.69 -24.65 -13.18
N GLN A 36 -6.84 -24.48 -12.15
CA GLN A 36 -7.06 -25.11 -10.84
C GLN A 36 -7.90 -24.27 -9.89
N ALA A 37 -7.83 -22.95 -9.99
CA ALA A 37 -8.49 -22.05 -9.05
C ALA A 37 -10.02 -22.22 -8.99
N PRO A 38 -10.76 -22.56 -10.07
CA PRO A 38 -12.20 -22.79 -9.97
C PRO A 38 -12.54 -24.05 -9.17
N LEU A 39 -11.67 -25.06 -9.22
CA LEU A 39 -11.82 -26.29 -8.43
C LEU A 39 -11.44 -26.06 -6.96
N LEU A 40 -10.41 -25.24 -6.70
CA LEU A 40 -9.89 -25.01 -5.36
C LEU A 40 -10.67 -23.96 -4.57
N PHE A 41 -11.10 -22.88 -5.22
CA PHE A 41 -11.68 -21.70 -4.56
C PHE A 41 -13.13 -21.41 -5.01
N GLY A 42 -13.70 -22.20 -5.92
CA GLY A 42 -15.05 -21.98 -6.45
C GLY A 42 -15.11 -20.81 -7.43
N ASP A 43 -16.16 -19.97 -7.33
CA ASP A 43 -16.36 -18.84 -8.24
C ASP A 43 -15.34 -17.70 -8.01
N ILE A 44 -14.25 -17.73 -8.76
CA ILE A 44 -13.18 -16.72 -8.72
C ILE A 44 -13.62 -15.37 -9.32
N GLU A 45 -14.60 -15.37 -10.23
CA GLU A 45 -14.96 -14.16 -11.00
C GLU A 45 -15.45 -12.99 -10.12
N LYS A 46 -15.85 -13.27 -8.88
CA LYS A 46 -16.27 -12.27 -7.89
C LYS A 46 -15.28 -12.08 -6.74
N ALA A 47 -14.17 -12.80 -6.74
CA ALA A 47 -13.23 -12.80 -5.63
C ALA A 47 -12.37 -11.53 -5.63
N ASN A 48 -12.22 -10.91 -4.46
CA ASN A 48 -11.28 -9.82 -4.24
C ASN A 48 -9.84 -10.37 -4.31
N GLY A 49 -8.90 -9.62 -4.91
CA GLY A 49 -7.48 -10.01 -4.93
C GLY A 49 -6.89 -10.28 -3.54
N PHE A 50 -7.34 -9.53 -2.52
CA PHE A 50 -6.96 -9.81 -1.12
C PHE A 50 -7.54 -11.12 -0.60
N TYR A 51 -8.80 -11.42 -0.93
CA TYR A 51 -9.44 -12.68 -0.56
C TYR A 51 -8.71 -13.86 -1.21
N LEU A 52 -8.37 -13.75 -2.49
CA LEU A 52 -7.60 -14.79 -3.19
C LEU A 52 -6.24 -15.04 -2.52
N LEU A 53 -5.55 -13.97 -2.15
CA LEU A 53 -4.28 -14.07 -1.42
C LEU A 53 -4.50 -14.80 -0.08
N GLN A 54 -5.53 -14.43 0.68
CA GLN A 54 -5.85 -15.09 1.94
C GLN A 54 -6.14 -16.59 1.74
N GLN A 55 -6.93 -16.97 0.73
CA GLN A 55 -7.23 -18.38 0.44
C GLN A 55 -5.97 -19.18 0.06
N ILE A 56 -5.06 -18.61 -0.72
CA ILE A 56 -3.80 -19.28 -1.08
C ILE A 56 -2.97 -19.61 0.17
N TYR A 57 -2.93 -18.71 1.15
CA TYR A 57 -2.24 -18.96 2.42
C TYR A 57 -2.99 -19.95 3.32
N GLU A 58 -4.32 -19.87 3.39
CA GLU A 58 -5.13 -20.81 4.18
C GLU A 58 -5.02 -22.27 3.71
N HIS A 59 -4.75 -22.46 2.42
CA HIS A 59 -4.57 -23.78 1.82
C HIS A 59 -3.09 -24.21 1.66
N ASP A 60 -2.13 -23.47 2.23
CA ASP A 60 -0.68 -23.72 2.12
C ASP A 60 -0.17 -23.81 0.66
N LEU A 61 -0.79 -23.06 -0.25
CA LEU A 61 -0.45 -23.04 -1.68
C LEU A 61 0.54 -21.93 -2.06
N HIS A 62 1.02 -21.15 -1.08
CA HIS A 62 1.90 -20.01 -1.32
C HIS A 62 3.27 -20.40 -1.89
N ASP A 63 3.76 -21.60 -1.56
CA ASP A 63 5.00 -22.15 -2.13
C ASP A 63 4.80 -22.69 -3.56
N ALA A 64 3.57 -23.09 -3.91
CA ALA A 64 3.23 -23.57 -5.25
C ALA A 64 3.00 -22.43 -6.25
N PHE A 65 2.56 -21.26 -5.75
CA PHE A 65 2.27 -20.08 -6.57
C PHE A 65 2.95 -18.80 -6.03
N PRO A 66 4.29 -18.78 -5.92
CA PRO A 66 5.00 -17.65 -5.31
C PRO A 66 4.89 -16.36 -6.14
N ASN A 67 4.98 -16.43 -7.47
CA ASN A 67 4.86 -15.24 -8.32
C ASN A 67 3.43 -14.68 -8.32
N ILE A 68 2.41 -15.55 -8.25
CA ILE A 68 1.01 -15.09 -8.08
C ILE A 68 0.82 -14.38 -6.75
N CYS A 69 1.38 -14.91 -5.66
CA CYS A 69 1.32 -14.24 -4.36
C CYS A 69 1.95 -12.85 -4.41
N ILE A 70 3.10 -12.71 -5.08
CA ILE A 70 3.75 -11.41 -5.28
C ILE A 70 2.87 -10.48 -6.13
N ALA A 71 2.32 -10.96 -7.23
CA ALA A 71 1.44 -10.18 -8.09
C ALA A 71 0.18 -9.70 -7.36
N LEU A 72 -0.45 -10.55 -6.55
CA LEU A 72 -1.61 -10.20 -5.73
C LEU A 72 -1.28 -9.19 -4.63
N ARG A 73 -0.08 -9.29 -4.02
CA ARG A 73 0.42 -8.29 -3.08
C ARG A 73 0.65 -6.95 -3.75
N ILE A 74 1.31 -6.93 -4.92
CA ILE A 74 1.48 -5.71 -5.72
C ILE A 74 0.10 -5.10 -6.01
N TYR A 75 -0.84 -5.89 -6.53
CA TYR A 75 -2.20 -5.45 -6.80
C TYR A 75 -2.88 -4.83 -5.57
N SER A 76 -2.75 -5.47 -4.40
CA SER A 76 -3.36 -5.00 -3.16
C SER A 76 -2.75 -3.69 -2.62
N THR A 77 -1.50 -3.40 -3.00
CA THR A 77 -0.82 -2.15 -2.63
C THR A 77 -1.04 -1.01 -3.63
N LEU A 78 -1.55 -1.31 -4.82
CA LEU A 78 -1.88 -0.27 -5.79
C LEU A 78 -3.05 0.56 -5.23
N PRO A 79 -2.93 1.90 -5.21
CA PRO A 79 -4.03 2.75 -4.83
C PRO A 79 -5.11 2.69 -5.92
N THR A 80 -6.06 1.76 -5.76
CA THR A 80 -7.17 1.55 -6.71
C THR A 80 -8.24 2.63 -6.62
N THR A 81 -8.26 3.42 -5.54
CA THR A 81 -9.23 4.49 -5.33
C THR A 81 -8.55 5.84 -5.10
N SER A 82 -9.05 6.90 -5.75
CA SER A 82 -8.63 8.28 -5.49
C SER A 82 -9.07 8.78 -4.11
N ALA A 83 -10.04 8.12 -3.46
CA ALA A 83 -10.65 8.56 -2.20
C ALA A 83 -9.63 8.82 -1.08
N SER A 84 -8.59 7.99 -0.95
CA SER A 84 -7.53 8.21 0.03
C SER A 84 -6.69 9.43 -0.30
N CYS A 85 -6.35 9.65 -1.57
CA CYS A 85 -5.68 10.86 -2.02
C CYS A 85 -6.55 12.11 -1.79
N GLU A 86 -7.83 12.05 -2.15
CA GLU A 86 -8.79 13.16 -1.97
C GLU A 86 -8.97 13.53 -0.49
N ARG A 87 -9.05 12.55 0.42
CA ARG A 87 -9.07 12.81 1.86
C ARG A 87 -7.80 13.51 2.33
N SER A 88 -6.62 13.06 1.89
CA SER A 88 -5.34 13.70 2.21
C SER A 88 -5.25 15.13 1.66
N PHE A 89 -5.67 15.37 0.42
CA PHE A 89 -5.70 16.71 -0.18
C PHE A 89 -6.73 17.63 0.50
N SER A 90 -7.87 17.11 0.95
CA SER A 90 -8.86 17.85 1.73
C SER A 90 -8.26 18.34 3.05
N LYS A 91 -7.53 17.47 3.77
CA LYS A 91 -6.77 17.87 4.98
C LYS A 91 -5.69 18.89 4.65
N LEU A 92 -4.94 18.69 3.56
CA LEU A 92 -3.89 19.62 3.14
C LEU A 92 -4.43 21.02 2.86
N LYS A 93 -5.62 21.13 2.25
CA LYS A 93 -6.31 22.41 2.01
C LYS A 93 -6.64 23.17 3.30
N LEU A 94 -6.97 22.46 4.38
CA LEU A 94 -7.22 23.08 5.69
C LEU A 94 -5.92 23.59 6.34
N ILE A 95 -4.82 22.87 6.17
CA ILE A 95 -3.52 23.18 6.77
C ILE A 95 -2.81 24.32 6.01
N LYS A 96 -2.80 24.25 4.68
CA LYS A 96 -2.21 25.24 3.78
C LYS A 96 -3.32 26.17 3.27
N ASN A 97 -3.67 27.14 4.10
CA ASN A 97 -4.60 28.21 3.74
C ASN A 97 -3.86 29.51 3.40
N TYR A 98 -4.60 30.51 2.92
CA TYR A 98 -4.05 31.79 2.45
C TYR A 98 -3.11 32.45 3.48
N LEU A 99 -3.52 32.48 4.75
CA LEU A 99 -2.77 33.08 5.85
C LEU A 99 -1.52 32.28 6.25
N ARG A 100 -1.43 31.01 5.84
CA ARG A 100 -0.35 30.08 6.19
C ARG A 100 0.45 29.63 4.97
N SER A 101 0.38 30.38 3.87
CA SER A 101 0.96 30.02 2.57
C SER A 101 2.49 30.04 2.54
N SER A 102 3.15 30.71 3.49
CA SER A 102 4.61 30.87 3.58
C SER A 102 5.34 29.86 4.48
N MET A 103 4.67 28.80 4.95
CA MET A 103 5.34 27.79 5.78
C MET A 103 6.33 26.92 5.00
N SER A 104 7.38 26.43 5.68
CA SER A 104 8.32 25.48 5.07
C SER A 104 7.65 24.15 4.71
N GLN A 105 8.18 23.49 3.68
CA GLN A 105 7.65 22.19 3.24
C GLN A 105 7.76 21.12 4.34
N GLU A 106 8.83 21.14 5.12
CA GLU A 106 9.02 20.25 6.28
C GLU A 106 7.90 20.41 7.31
N ARG A 107 7.57 21.66 7.67
CA ARG A 107 6.48 21.95 8.62
C ARG A 107 5.12 21.55 8.04
N LEU A 108 4.89 21.82 6.76
CA LEU A 108 3.65 21.44 6.07
C LEU A 108 3.47 19.91 6.08
N SER A 109 4.51 19.18 5.71
CA SER A 109 4.50 17.71 5.68
C SER A 109 4.25 17.12 7.06
N SER A 110 4.93 17.62 8.10
CA SER A 110 4.75 17.17 9.47
C SER A 110 3.31 17.37 9.97
N LEU A 111 2.72 18.54 9.69
CA LEU A 111 1.33 18.83 10.03
C LEU A 111 0.34 17.99 9.23
N ALA A 112 0.62 17.73 7.96
CA ALA A 112 -0.22 16.89 7.11
C ALA A 112 -0.27 15.46 7.64
N ILE A 113 0.86 14.89 8.07
CA ILE A 113 0.92 13.56 8.69
C ILE A 113 0.04 13.50 9.93
N LEU A 114 0.18 14.46 10.86
CA LEU A 114 -0.65 14.52 12.07
C LEU A 114 -2.15 14.66 11.78
N ALA A 115 -2.51 15.38 10.71
CA ALA A 115 -3.91 15.61 10.35
C ALA A 115 -4.55 14.43 9.57
N ILE A 116 -3.75 13.70 8.79
CA ILE A 116 -4.16 12.48 8.08
C ILE A 116 -4.29 11.35 9.10
N GLU A 117 -3.25 11.12 9.89
CA GLU A 117 -3.19 10.09 10.94
C GLU A 117 -3.76 10.58 12.28
N ASN A 118 -4.83 11.36 12.21
CA ASN A 118 -5.42 12.05 13.36
C ASN A 118 -5.77 11.10 14.51
N ARG A 119 -6.26 9.88 14.21
CA ARG A 119 -6.57 8.87 15.23
C ARG A 119 -5.33 8.50 16.05
N ILE A 120 -4.23 8.18 15.36
CA ILE A 120 -2.96 7.82 16.00
C ILE A 120 -2.38 9.04 16.73
N ALA A 121 -2.51 10.24 16.14
CA ALA A 121 -2.04 11.47 16.78
C ALA A 121 -2.71 11.73 18.13
N HIS A 122 -4.00 11.40 18.29
CA HIS A 122 -4.72 11.53 19.57
C HIS A 122 -4.28 10.50 20.63
N GLU A 123 -3.65 9.41 20.21
CA GLU A 123 -3.11 8.39 21.12
C GLU A 123 -1.72 8.78 21.65
N LEU A 124 -1.10 9.84 21.12
CA LEU A 124 0.20 10.33 21.58
C LEU A 124 0.10 11.04 22.94
N ASN A 125 1.09 10.80 23.80
CA ASN A 125 1.23 11.52 25.07
C ASN A 125 1.87 12.90 24.81
N TYR A 126 1.04 13.94 24.76
CA TYR A 126 1.49 15.31 24.53
C TYR A 126 2.31 15.88 25.68
N ASP A 127 2.04 15.49 26.93
CA ASP A 127 2.81 15.96 28.10
C ASP A 127 4.27 15.51 27.99
N MET A 128 4.47 14.23 27.68
CA MET A 128 5.81 13.68 27.42
C MET A 128 6.51 14.39 26.25
N ALA A 129 5.78 14.68 25.16
CA ALA A 129 6.35 15.39 24.01
C ALA A 129 6.77 16.83 24.37
N ILE A 130 6.00 17.51 25.21
CA ILE A 130 6.30 18.86 25.71
C ILE A 130 7.55 18.82 26.59
N ASP A 131 7.63 17.87 27.51
CA ASP A 131 8.79 17.71 28.40
C ASP A 131 10.08 17.45 27.60
N LEU A 132 10.03 16.52 26.64
CA LEU A 132 11.15 16.24 25.74
C LEU A 132 11.59 17.48 24.94
N PHE A 133 10.64 18.25 24.44
CA PHE A 133 10.95 19.50 23.73
C PHE A 133 11.60 20.54 24.65
N ALA A 134 11.09 20.67 25.88
CA ALA A 134 11.64 21.58 26.89
C ALA A 134 13.08 21.20 27.26
N GLU A 135 13.37 19.91 27.48
CA GLU A 135 14.72 19.42 27.76
C GLU A 135 15.72 19.71 26.63
N GLN A 136 15.29 19.55 25.37
CA GLN A 136 16.13 19.86 24.22
C GLN A 136 16.42 21.36 24.07
N LYS A 137 15.46 22.22 24.43
CA LYS A 137 15.61 23.68 24.39
C LYS A 137 16.41 24.23 25.58
N ALA A 138 16.28 23.63 26.76
CA ALA A 138 17.03 24.01 27.96
C ALA A 138 18.55 23.96 27.74
N ARG A 139 19.04 23.02 26.90
CA ARG A 139 20.46 22.92 26.53
C ARG A 139 20.98 24.05 25.63
N ARG A 140 20.12 24.92 25.09
CA ARG A 140 20.53 26.06 24.23
C ARG A 140 20.76 27.37 24.99
N VAL A 141 20.45 27.42 26.28
CA VAL A 141 20.76 28.59 27.11
C VAL A 141 22.16 28.42 27.70
N LYS A 142 23.19 28.88 26.96
CA LYS A 142 24.42 29.36 27.62
C LYS A 142 24.20 30.84 27.91
N LEU A 143 24.10 31.17 29.20
CA LEU A 143 24.31 32.53 29.69
C LEU A 143 25.75 32.97 29.38
#